data_AF-A0A1H1BQS5-F1
#
_entry.id   AF-A0A1H1BQS5-F1
#
_cell.length_a   1.000
_cell.length_b   1.000
_cell.length_c   1.000
_cell.angle_alpha   90.00
_cell.angle_beta   90.00
_cell.angle_gamma   90.00
#
_symmetry.space_group_name_H-M   'P 1'
#
loop_
_entity.id
_entity.type
_entity.pdbx_description
1 polymer ?
#
loop_
_entity_poly.entity_id
_entity_poly.type
_entity_poly.pdbx_seq_one_letter_code
_entity_poly.pdbx_strand_id
1 'polypeptide(L)'
;MSCASWASYESPAQMERDADVVVTTASVESSGSADLFGVAANRYEVLVAGAEKGDATPGSTIEVVSTPDSCGADFYPEGDPLDTSDSVRLYLVRDDRAGLRTLTPFDGVEPATPGA
;
A
#
# COMPACT_ATOMS: atom_id res chain seq x y z
N MET A 1 6.53 -22.36 2.79
CA MET A 1 5.56 -21.24 2.82
C MET A 1 5.50 -20.73 4.23
N SER A 2 5.92 -19.48 4.45
CA SER A 2 5.85 -18.83 5.75
C SER A 2 4.63 -17.93 5.73
N CYS A 3 3.63 -18.24 6.56
CA CYS A 3 2.47 -17.39 6.72
C CYS A 3 2.87 -16.19 7.58
N ALA A 4 2.76 -14.98 7.03
CA ALA A 4 3.01 -13.76 7.78
C ALA A 4 1.88 -13.53 8.79
N SER A 5 2.22 -13.31 10.07
CA SER A 5 1.27 -12.82 11.06
C SER A 5 1.15 -11.31 10.86
N TRP A 6 0.05 -10.87 10.25
CA TRP A 6 -0.21 -9.45 10.05
C TRP A 6 -0.54 -8.76 11.37
N ALA A 7 -0.01 -7.55 11.55
CA ALA A 7 -0.48 -6.67 12.62
C ALA A 7 -1.90 -6.20 12.30
N SER A 8 -2.75 -6.10 13.32
CA SER A 8 -4.08 -5.52 13.16
C SER A 8 -4.02 -4.05 13.53
N TYR A 9 -4.56 -3.18 12.69
CA TYR A 9 -4.65 -1.75 12.96
C TYR A 9 -6.10 -1.36 13.28
N GLU A 10 -6.30 -0.67 14.40
CA GLU A 10 -7.63 -0.22 14.84
C GLU A 10 -7.86 1.26 14.52
N SER A 11 -6.84 1.98 14.04
CA SER A 11 -6.92 3.41 13.75
C SER A 11 -5.88 3.90 12.72
N PRO A 12 -6.22 4.96 11.95
CA PRO A 12 -5.27 5.67 11.09
C PRO A 12 -3.98 6.10 11.79
N ALA A 13 -4.09 6.52 13.05
CA ALA A 13 -2.94 6.95 13.85
C ALA A 13 -1.99 5.79 14.20
N GLN A 14 -2.47 4.54 14.29
CA GLN A 14 -1.57 3.38 14.43
C GLN A 14 -0.86 3.09 13.11
N MET A 15 -1.58 3.11 11.99
CA MET A 15 -0.98 2.91 10.66
C MET A 15 0.09 3.96 10.35
N GLU A 16 -0.18 5.23 10.64
CA GLU A 16 0.77 6.32 10.44
C GLU A 16 2.05 6.17 11.28
N ARG A 17 1.93 5.64 12.51
CA ARG A 17 3.09 5.42 13.37
C ARG A 17 4.01 4.34 12.80
N ASP A 18 3.43 3.23 12.35
CA ASP A 18 4.17 2.04 11.92
C ASP A 18 4.61 2.12 10.45
N ALA A 19 3.98 2.98 9.64
CA ALA A 19 4.41 3.25 8.27
C ALA A 19 5.73 4.03 8.21
N ASP A 20 6.58 3.71 7.24
CA ASP A 20 7.78 4.48 6.93
C ASP A 20 7.45 5.71 6.06
N VAL A 21 6.46 5.57 5.18
CA VAL A 21 6.03 6.60 4.22
C VAL A 21 4.50 6.71 4.25
N VAL A 22 3.98 7.93 4.32
CA VAL A 22 2.55 8.21 4.24
C VAL A 22 2.30 9.26 3.18
N VAL A 23 1.51 8.93 2.18
CA VAL A 23 1.25 9.77 1.01
C VAL A 23 -0.23 9.78 0.64
N THR A 24 -0.70 10.89 0.11
CA THR A 24 -1.99 10.98 -0.58
C THR A 24 -1.75 10.81 -2.07
N THR A 25 -2.53 9.95 -2.72
CA THR A 25 -2.41 9.68 -4.15
C THR A 25 -3.20 10.68 -4.97
N ALA A 26 -2.62 11.09 -6.09
CA ALA A 26 -3.33 11.76 -7.18
C ALA A 26 -3.97 10.73 -8.12
N SER A 27 -3.24 9.64 -8.39
CA SER A 27 -3.71 8.51 -9.19
C SER A 27 -2.95 7.25 -8.82
N VAL A 28 -3.57 6.09 -9.07
CA VAL A 28 -2.99 4.77 -8.88
C VAL A 28 -3.21 3.98 -10.16
N GLU A 29 -2.12 3.55 -10.80
CA GLU A 29 -2.16 2.83 -12.08
C GLU A 29 -1.48 1.48 -11.90
N SER A 30 -2.07 0.41 -12.42
CA SER A 30 -1.43 -0.91 -12.35
C SER A 30 -0.17 -0.94 -13.22
N SER A 31 0.95 -1.33 -12.62
CA SER A 31 2.26 -1.45 -13.30
C SER A 31 2.74 -2.90 -13.41
N GLY A 32 1.90 -3.87 -13.02
CA GLY A 32 2.13 -5.29 -13.18
C GLY A 32 2.17 -6.04 -11.86
N SER A 33 3.16 -6.91 -11.68
CA SER A 33 3.32 -7.71 -10.47
C SER A 33 4.77 -7.76 -9.99
N ALA A 34 4.96 -8.02 -8.70
CA ALA A 34 6.25 -8.18 -8.04
C ALA A 34 6.28 -9.47 -7.22
N ASP A 35 7.47 -10.07 -7.06
CA ASP A 35 7.65 -11.12 -6.06
C ASP A 35 7.63 -10.51 -4.66
N LEU A 36 6.66 -10.90 -3.85
CA LEU A 36 6.58 -10.55 -2.45
C LEU A 36 6.20 -11.81 -1.66
N PHE A 37 7.00 -12.17 -0.65
CA PHE A 37 6.86 -13.41 0.12
C PHE A 37 6.84 -14.71 -0.73
N GLY A 38 7.45 -14.68 -1.92
CA GLY A 38 7.48 -15.83 -2.83
C GLY A 38 6.18 -16.03 -3.61
N VAL A 39 5.31 -15.02 -3.66
CA VAL A 39 4.10 -14.99 -4.49
C VAL A 39 4.09 -13.75 -5.38
N ALA A 40 3.33 -13.81 -6.48
CA ALA A 40 3.13 -12.67 -7.37
C ALA A 40 2.09 -11.71 -6.77
N ALA A 41 2.58 -10.63 -6.17
CA ALA A 41 1.77 -9.53 -5.65
C ALA A 41 1.54 -8.47 -6.72
N ASN A 42 0.42 -7.76 -6.65
CA ASN A 42 0.14 -6.67 -7.59
C ASN A 42 1.04 -5.47 -7.30
N ARG A 43 1.50 -4.81 -8.36
CA ARG A 43 2.31 -3.60 -8.31
C ARG A 43 1.58 -2.46 -9.00
N TYR A 44 1.71 -1.28 -8.42
CA TYR A 44 1.11 -0.05 -8.87
C TYR A 44 2.14 1.07 -8.97
N GLU A 45 1.99 1.90 -10.00
CA GLU A 45 2.60 3.22 -10.07
C GLU A 45 1.65 4.24 -9.46
N VAL A 46 2.12 4.94 -8.44
CA VAL A 46 1.33 5.89 -7.67
C VAL A 46 1.88 7.29 -7.88
N LEU A 47 1.06 8.18 -8.43
CA LEU A 47 1.38 9.60 -8.49
C LEU A 47 1.08 10.24 -7.14
N VAL A 48 2.08 10.86 -6.52
CA VAL A 48 1.94 11.47 -5.20
C VAL A 48 1.30 12.85 -5.31
N ALA A 49 0.12 13.05 -4.72
CA ALA A 49 -0.50 14.36 -4.55
C ALA A 49 0.10 15.13 -3.35
N GLY A 50 0.37 14.41 -2.27
CA GLY A 50 0.88 14.96 -1.02
C GLY A 50 1.69 13.93 -0.25
N ALA A 51 2.67 14.38 0.53
CA ALA A 51 3.47 13.54 1.40
C ALA A 51 3.34 14.04 2.84
N GLU A 52 2.92 13.16 3.73
CA GLU A 52 2.70 13.46 5.15
C GLU A 52 3.81 12.88 6.02
N LYS A 53 4.41 11.75 5.59
CA LYS A 53 5.54 11.11 6.25
C LYS A 53 6.49 10.49 5.23
N GLY A 54 7.78 10.52 5.54
CA GLY A 54 8.83 9.96 4.70
C GLY A 54 9.28 10.90 3.58
N ASP A 55 10.08 10.36 2.66
CA ASP A 55 10.83 11.16 1.67
C ASP A 55 10.13 11.27 0.30
N ALA A 56 8.82 11.02 0.24
CA ALA A 56 8.06 11.14 -1.00
C ALA A 56 7.88 12.61 -1.40
N THR A 57 7.98 12.90 -2.69
CA THR A 57 7.83 14.28 -3.20
C THR A 57 6.50 14.42 -3.95
N PRO A 58 5.65 15.43 -3.64
CA PRO A 58 4.47 15.71 -4.44
C PRO A 58 4.80 15.90 -5.92
N GLY A 59 4.00 15.31 -6.81
CA GLY A 59 4.22 15.28 -8.26
C GLY A 59 5.21 14.23 -8.74
N SER A 60 5.84 13.46 -7.84
CA SER A 60 6.65 12.30 -8.23
C SER A 60 5.79 11.02 -8.29
N THR A 61 6.23 10.07 -9.12
CA THR A 61 5.67 8.73 -9.16
C THR A 61 6.51 7.80 -8.31
N ILE A 62 5.85 6.99 -7.47
CA ILE A 62 6.48 5.93 -6.68
C ILE A 62 5.89 4.57 -7.07
N GLU A 63 6.68 3.52 -7.00
CA GLU A 63 6.18 2.16 -7.15
C GLU A 63 5.75 1.62 -5.79
N VAL A 64 4.55 1.04 -5.73
CA VAL A 64 3.98 0.44 -4.52
C VAL A 64 3.49 -0.96 -4.84
N VAL A 65 3.85 -1.91 -3.98
CA VAL A 65 3.34 -3.28 -4.04
C VAL A 65 2.19 -3.46 -3.05
N SER A 66 1.05 -3.97 -3.52
CA SER A 66 -0.05 -4.33 -2.64
C SER A 66 0.28 -5.63 -1.93
N THR A 67 0.36 -5.60 -0.60
CA THR A 67 0.73 -6.79 0.18
C THR A 67 -0.33 -7.88 0.00
N PRO A 68 0.01 -9.09 -0.50
CA PRO A 68 -0.96 -10.16 -0.68
C PRO A 68 -1.19 -10.93 0.61
N ASP A 69 -2.39 -11.47 0.81
CA ASP A 69 -2.64 -12.47 1.84
C ASP A 69 -2.01 -13.80 1.45
N SER A 70 -0.71 -13.95 1.76
CA SER A 70 0.05 -15.18 1.53
C SER A 70 -0.42 -16.39 2.37
N CYS A 71 -1.36 -16.19 3.30
CA CYS A 71 -1.92 -17.23 4.16
C CYS A 71 -3.33 -17.68 3.70
N GLY A 72 -4.03 -16.81 2.97
CA GLY A 72 -5.35 -17.06 2.41
C GLY A 72 -5.33 -18.06 1.26
N ALA A 73 -6.51 -18.55 0.89
CA ALA A 73 -6.69 -19.32 -0.34
C ALA A 73 -6.59 -18.43 -1.60
N ASP A 74 -6.97 -17.15 -1.44
CA ASP A 74 -6.87 -16.09 -2.42
C ASP A 74 -5.97 -14.98 -1.87
N PHE A 75 -5.12 -14.38 -2.72
CA PHE A 75 -4.19 -13.32 -2.30
C PHE A 75 -4.90 -12.00 -1.95
N TYR A 76 -6.11 -11.79 -2.49
CA TYR A 76 -6.91 -10.58 -2.29
C TYR A 76 -8.39 -11.00 -2.15
N PRO A 77 -8.78 -11.62 -1.03
CA PRO A 77 -10.11 -12.22 -0.87
C PRO A 77 -11.24 -11.18 -0.94
N GLU A 78 -10.96 -9.92 -0.57
CA GLU A 78 -11.91 -8.80 -0.60
C GLU A 78 -11.65 -7.84 -1.77
N GLY A 79 -10.77 -8.22 -2.70
CA GLY A 79 -10.23 -7.33 -3.74
C GLY A 79 -8.93 -6.66 -3.28
N ASP A 80 -8.17 -6.15 -4.25
CA ASP A 80 -6.93 -5.42 -3.95
C ASP A 80 -7.28 -3.98 -3.53
N PRO A 81 -6.90 -3.53 -2.33
CA PRO A 81 -7.19 -2.16 -1.87
C PRO A 81 -6.58 -1.06 -2.76
N LEU A 82 -5.51 -1.36 -3.51
CA LEU A 82 -4.88 -0.44 -4.46
C LEU A 82 -5.48 -0.49 -5.87
N ASP A 83 -6.35 -1.46 -6.17
CA ASP A 83 -7.10 -1.50 -7.43
C ASP A 83 -8.29 -0.54 -7.38
N THR A 84 -7.99 0.75 -7.31
CA THR A 84 -8.98 1.82 -7.22
C THR A 84 -8.60 3.01 -8.10
N SER A 85 -9.63 3.66 -8.64
CA SER A 85 -9.50 4.93 -9.38
C SER A 85 -9.64 6.15 -8.46
N ASP A 86 -9.98 5.95 -7.19
CA ASP A 86 -10.19 7.02 -6.23
C ASP A 86 -8.87 7.50 -5.62
N SER A 87 -8.84 8.77 -5.19
CA SER A 87 -7.73 9.29 -4.38
C SER A 87 -7.75 8.63 -3.01
N VAL A 88 -6.61 8.09 -2.60
CA VAL A 88 -6.44 7.36 -1.34
C VAL A 88 -5.22 7.85 -0.59
N ARG A 89 -5.25 7.75 0.73
CA ARG A 89 -4.09 7.90 1.60
C ARG A 89 -3.46 6.53 1.79
N LEU A 90 -2.18 6.43 1.48
CA LEU A 90 -1.39 5.20 1.57
C LEU A 90 -0.47 5.25 2.77
N TYR A 91 -0.44 4.15 3.51
CA TYR A 91 0.50 3.89 4.59
C TYR A 91 1.43 2.76 4.17
N LEU A 92 2.69 3.10 3.96
CA LEU A 92 3.66 2.25 3.29
C LEU A 92 4.84 1.94 4.21
N VAL A 93 5.33 0.71 4.11
CA VAL A 93 6.57 0.26 4.74
C VAL A 93 7.59 -0.10 3.67
N ARG A 94 8.87 0.02 4.02
CA ARG A 94 9.98 -0.38 3.18
C ARG A 94 10.20 -1.88 3.31
N ASP A 95 10.31 -2.53 2.17
CA ASP A 95 10.66 -3.93 2.02
C ASP A 95 11.95 -4.04 1.21
N ASP A 96 12.89 -4.85 1.70
CA ASP A 96 14.22 -4.98 1.10
C ASP A 96 14.19 -5.53 -0.34
N ARG A 97 13.10 -6.20 -0.75
CA ARG A 97 12.95 -6.78 -2.09
C ARG A 97 11.93 -6.02 -2.93
N ALA A 98 10.78 -5.71 -2.35
CA ALA A 98 9.66 -5.11 -3.07
C ALA A 98 9.72 -3.58 -3.13
N GLY A 99 10.61 -2.93 -2.37
CA GLY A 99 10.68 -1.47 -2.31
C GLY A 99 9.65 -0.92 -1.33
N LEU A 100 8.60 -0.26 -1.81
CA LEU A 100 7.49 0.19 -0.96
C LEU A 100 6.32 -0.79 -1.08
N ARG A 101 5.70 -1.13 0.05
CA ARG A 101 4.48 -1.93 0.08
C ARG A 101 3.49 -1.44 1.13
N THR A 102 2.22 -1.79 0.99
CA THR A 102 1.21 -1.56 2.04
C THR A 102 1.60 -2.25 3.35
N LEU A 103 1.07 -1.77 4.48
CA LEU A 103 1.35 -2.36 5.80
C LEU A 103 1.01 -3.86 5.83
N THR A 104 -0.22 -4.19 5.44
CA THR A 104 -0.77 -5.55 5.40
C THR A 104 -1.66 -5.71 4.15
N PRO A 105 -2.23 -6.90 3.90
CA PRO A 105 -3.23 -7.08 2.83
C PRO A 105 -4.53 -6.33 3.04
N PHE A 106 -4.84 -5.99 4.29
CA PHE A 106 -6.13 -5.42 4.69
C PHE A 106 -5.98 -3.96 5.13
N ASP A 107 -4.78 -3.56 5.55
CA ASP A 107 -4.45 -2.26 6.08
C ASP A 107 -3.32 -1.61 5.28
N GLY A 108 -3.42 -0.30 5.10
CA GLY A 108 -2.43 0.47 4.34
C GLY A 108 -3.05 1.39 3.29
N VAL A 109 -4.37 1.32 3.09
CA VAL A 109 -5.12 2.20 2.20
C VAL A 109 -6.31 2.76 2.97
N GLU A 110 -6.46 4.08 2.93
CA GLU A 110 -7.61 4.78 3.49
C GLU A 110 -8.17 5.73 2.41
N PRO A 111 -9.48 5.89 2.27
CA PRO A 111 -10.04 6.89 1.37
C PRO A 111 -9.50 8.28 1.72
N ALA A 112 -8.90 8.98 0.75
CA ALA A 112 -8.55 10.37 0.96
C ALA A 112 -9.88 11.14 0.96
N THR A 113 -10.31 11.61 2.13
CA THR A 113 -11.53 12.43 2.19
C THR A 113 -11.32 13.61 1.24
N PRO A 114 -12.14 13.78 0.19
CA PRO A 114 -12.07 14.98 -0.64
C PRO A 114 -12.32 16.16 0.30
N GLY A 115 -11.37 17.09 0.37
CA GLY A 115 -11.53 18.29 1.17
C GLY A 115 -12.88 18.94 0.85
N ALA A 116 -13.63 19.24 1.90
CA ALA A 116 -14.91 19.94 1.87
C ALA A 116 -14.85 21.27 1.10
#